data_AF-A0A943QBT1-F1
#
_entry.id   AF-A0A943QBT1-F1
#
_cell.length_a   1.000
_cell.length_b   1.000
_cell.length_c   1.000
_cell.angle_alpha   90.00
_cell.angle_beta   90.00
_cell.angle_gamma   90.00
#
_symmetry.space_group_name_H-M   'P 1'
#
loop_
_entity.id
_entity.type
_entity.pdbx_description
1 polymer ?
#
loop_
_entity_poly.entity_id
_entity_poly.type
_entity_poly.pdbx_seq_one_letter_code
_entity_poly.pdbx_strand_id
1 'polypeptide(L)'
;MIPVLILILGIILIVLNFKAIKKEDNSFEKILQREEVREKDYDLDIIEIRKSFAETVLELQKEIEDLKISINTIKNSNKRDDITYNEEKLERNTFIEDYKDKLEGEKTNLSNNLDIEINDNFSEKSKDNEVDENSKLNKVKELLDNGLNDDEICEELSIGKGEVLLIRSLLKR
;
A
#
# COMPACT_ATOMS: atom_id res chain seq x y z
N MET A 1 10.60 73.66 -35.45
CA MET A 1 9.98 72.45 -36.01
C MET A 1 10.66 71.16 -35.53
N ILE A 2 11.99 71.01 -35.65
CA ILE A 2 12.74 69.80 -35.23
C ILE A 2 12.52 69.38 -33.76
N PRO A 3 12.50 70.30 -32.76
CA PRO A 3 12.27 69.91 -31.36
C PRO A 3 10.88 69.31 -31.10
N VAL A 4 9.87 69.78 -31.83
CA VAL A 4 8.48 69.30 -31.73
C VAL A 4 8.36 67.88 -32.30
N LEU A 5 9.10 67.58 -33.37
CA LEU A 5 9.18 66.25 -33.97
C LEU A 5 9.78 65.21 -33.01
N ILE A 6 10.85 65.57 -32.30
CA ILE A 6 11.49 64.68 -31.31
C ILE A 6 10.54 64.40 -30.13
N LEU A 7 9.80 65.42 -29.69
CA LEU A 7 8.83 65.28 -28.60
C LEU A 7 7.67 64.35 -28.98
N ILE A 8 7.16 64.45 -30.22
CA ILE A 8 6.13 63.54 -30.75
C ILE A 8 6.66 62.10 -30.86
N LEU A 9 7.90 61.91 -31.32
CA LEU A 9 8.51 60.59 -31.42
C LEU A 9 8.69 59.93 -30.04
N GLY A 10 9.07 60.72 -29.02
CA GLY A 10 9.17 60.26 -27.64
C GLY A 10 7.82 59.80 -27.07
N ILE A 11 6.76 60.58 -27.29
CA ILE A 11 5.39 60.20 -26.88
C ILE A 11 4.94 58.93 -27.59
N ILE A 12 5.21 58.79 -28.88
CA ILE A 12 4.91 57.58 -29.66
C ILE A 12 5.62 56.36 -29.09
N LEU A 13 6.91 56.48 -28.75
CA LEU A 13 7.69 55.39 -28.15
C LEU A 13 7.16 55.00 -26.76
N ILE A 14 6.73 55.96 -25.95
CA ILE A 14 6.11 55.71 -24.64
C ILE A 14 4.79 54.93 -24.83
N VAL A 15 3.93 55.36 -25.77
CA VAL A 15 2.65 54.69 -26.04
C VAL A 15 2.86 53.28 -26.58
N LEU A 16 3.82 53.08 -27.48
CA LEU A 16 4.15 51.76 -28.04
C LEU A 16 4.69 50.80 -26.96
N ASN A 17 5.61 51.26 -26.11
CA ASN A 17 6.13 50.44 -25.00
C ASN A 17 5.03 50.12 -23.97
N PHE A 18 4.21 51.10 -23.60
CA PHE A 18 3.11 50.89 -22.66
C PHE A 18 2.09 49.86 -23.19
N LYS A 19 1.78 49.94 -24.49
CA LYS A 19 0.89 48.97 -25.15
C LYS A 19 1.51 47.57 -25.25
N ALA A 20 2.82 47.46 -25.41
CA ALA A 20 3.53 46.19 -25.42
C ALA A 20 3.50 45.51 -24.04
N ILE A 21 3.84 46.25 -22.98
CA ILE A 21 3.83 45.77 -21.58
C ILE A 21 2.43 45.26 -21.20
N LYS A 22 1.38 46.07 -21.45
CA LYS A 22 0.00 45.70 -21.13
C LYS A 22 -0.53 44.47 -21.87
N LYS A 23 0.10 44.08 -22.99
CA LYS A 23 -0.32 42.91 -23.78
C LYS A 23 0.21 41.59 -23.16
N GLU A 24 1.24 41.66 -22.32
CA GLU A 24 1.93 40.50 -21.75
C GLU A 24 1.36 40.04 -20.40
N ASP A 25 0.69 40.94 -19.67
CA ASP A 25 0.15 40.73 -18.30
C ASP A 25 -0.81 39.52 -18.14
N ASN A 26 -1.33 38.96 -19.24
CA ASN A 26 -2.26 37.83 -19.18
C ASN A 26 -1.64 36.47 -19.53
N SER A 27 -0.37 36.41 -19.93
CA SER A 27 0.25 35.14 -20.36
C SER A 27 0.90 34.40 -19.20
N PHE A 28 1.74 35.10 -18.42
CA PHE A 28 2.48 34.47 -17.32
C PHE A 28 1.58 34.13 -16.13
N GLU A 29 0.70 35.05 -15.73
CA GLU A 29 -0.24 34.82 -14.63
C GLU A 29 -1.19 33.65 -14.90
N LYS A 30 -1.67 33.53 -16.15
CA LYS A 30 -2.46 32.37 -16.56
C LYS A 30 -1.68 31.08 -16.50
N ILE A 31 -0.42 31.06 -16.94
CA ILE A 31 0.43 29.87 -16.88
C ILE A 31 0.70 29.47 -15.43
N LEU A 32 1.00 30.45 -14.57
CA LEU A 32 1.26 30.24 -13.15
C LEU A 32 0.04 29.66 -12.42
N GLN A 33 -1.13 30.29 -12.57
CA GLN A 33 -2.38 29.76 -12.00
C GLN A 33 -2.70 28.36 -12.53
N ARG A 34 -2.42 28.10 -13.81
CA ARG A 34 -2.64 26.78 -14.41
C ARG A 34 -1.72 25.70 -13.84
N GLU A 35 -0.50 26.05 -13.46
CA GLU A 35 0.47 25.12 -12.88
C GLU A 35 0.20 24.90 -11.40
N GLU A 36 -0.11 25.95 -10.65
CA GLU A 36 -0.49 25.89 -9.23
C GLU A 36 -1.72 25.00 -9.00
N VAL A 37 -2.76 25.14 -9.83
CA VAL A 37 -3.95 24.27 -9.76
C VAL A 37 -3.61 22.82 -10.10
N ARG A 38 -2.73 22.58 -11.09
CA ARG A 38 -2.31 21.22 -11.45
C ARG A 38 -1.54 20.53 -10.32
N GLU A 39 -0.56 21.21 -9.74
CA GLU A 39 0.26 20.68 -8.65
C GLU A 39 -0.60 20.26 -7.45
N LYS A 40 -1.58 21.10 -7.11
CA LYS A 40 -2.49 20.85 -5.98
C LYS A 40 -3.36 19.60 -6.17
N ASP A 41 -3.83 19.32 -7.39
CA ASP A 41 -4.67 18.14 -7.66
C ASP A 41 -3.86 16.84 -7.48
N TYR A 42 -2.63 16.79 -8.01
CA TYR A 42 -1.76 15.62 -7.83
C TYR A 42 -1.37 15.39 -6.36
N ASP A 43 -1.13 16.47 -5.61
CA ASP A 43 -0.83 16.37 -4.18
C ASP A 43 -2.02 15.80 -3.39
N LEU A 44 -3.25 16.19 -3.73
CA LEU A 44 -4.46 15.64 -3.11
C LEU A 44 -4.64 14.15 -3.41
N ASP A 45 -4.43 13.74 -4.67
CA ASP A 45 -4.50 12.33 -5.06
C ASP A 45 -3.43 11.49 -4.34
N ILE A 46 -2.20 12.01 -4.20
CA ILE A 46 -1.12 11.35 -3.45
C ILE A 46 -1.48 11.20 -1.97
N ILE A 47 -2.10 12.22 -1.37
CA ILE A 47 -2.57 12.17 0.03
C ILE A 47 -3.64 11.09 0.18
N GLU A 48 -4.59 11.01 -0.75
CA GLU A 48 -5.64 10.00 -0.74
C GLU A 48 -5.07 8.57 -0.87
N ILE A 49 -4.14 8.35 -1.79
CA ILE A 49 -3.46 7.06 -1.97
C ILE A 49 -2.68 6.65 -0.71
N ARG A 50 -1.96 7.58 -0.08
CA ARG A 50 -1.23 7.30 1.16
C ARG A 50 -2.17 6.92 2.29
N LYS A 51 -3.32 7.60 2.39
CA LYS A 51 -4.34 7.30 3.38
C LYS A 51 -4.91 5.90 3.16
N SER A 52 -5.37 5.58 1.95
CA SER A 52 -5.96 4.25 1.66
C SER A 52 -4.95 3.11 1.85
N PHE A 53 -3.68 3.35 1.51
CA PHE A 53 -2.61 2.38 1.73
C PHE A 53 -2.33 2.17 3.22
N ALA A 54 -2.28 3.25 4.02
CA ALA A 54 -2.09 3.15 5.46
C ALA A 54 -3.25 2.41 6.15
N GLU A 55 -4.49 2.66 5.73
CA GLU A 55 -5.68 1.95 6.20
C GLU A 55 -5.59 0.45 5.88
N THR A 56 -5.25 0.10 4.63
CA THR A 56 -5.10 -1.30 4.20
C THR A 56 -3.98 -2.02 4.98
N VAL A 57 -2.82 -1.38 5.15
CA VAL A 57 -1.69 -1.96 5.89
C VAL A 57 -2.05 -2.15 7.36
N LEU A 58 -2.75 -1.21 7.97
CA LEU A 58 -3.20 -1.30 9.36
C LEU A 58 -4.21 -2.44 9.55
N GLU A 59 -5.14 -2.60 8.61
CA GLU A 59 -6.12 -3.69 8.65
C GLU A 59 -5.45 -5.05 8.52
N LEU A 60 -4.51 -5.21 7.58
CA LEU A 60 -3.70 -6.42 7.46
C LEU A 60 -2.89 -6.72 8.73
N GLN A 61 -2.31 -5.71 9.37
CA GLN A 61 -1.58 -5.89 10.63
C GLN A 61 -2.50 -6.41 11.75
N LYS A 62 -3.71 -5.86 11.83
CA LYS A 62 -4.73 -6.30 12.79
C LYS A 62 -5.18 -7.73 12.52
N GLU A 63 -5.45 -8.09 11.26
CA GLU A 63 -5.81 -9.45 10.89
C GLU A 63 -4.71 -10.46 11.23
N ILE A 64 -3.44 -10.10 11.00
CA ILE A 64 -2.29 -10.93 11.39
C ILE A 64 -2.21 -11.09 12.91
N GLU A 65 -2.46 -10.03 13.67
CA GLU A 65 -2.49 -10.08 15.14
C GLU A 65 -3.62 -10.98 15.65
N ASP A 66 -4.83 -10.81 15.12
CA ASP A 66 -6.00 -11.63 15.47
C ASP A 66 -5.77 -13.10 15.13
N LEU A 67 -5.13 -13.39 13.98
CA LEU A 67 -4.74 -14.74 13.59
C LEU A 67 -3.70 -15.32 14.55
N LYS A 68 -2.69 -14.52 14.95
CA LYS A 68 -1.67 -14.93 15.92
C LYS A 68 -2.28 -15.26 17.28
N ILE A 69 -3.23 -14.45 17.75
CA ILE A 69 -3.98 -14.69 18.99
C ILE A 69 -4.79 -15.99 18.87
N SER A 70 -5.48 -16.19 17.75
CA SER A 70 -6.27 -17.40 17.47
C SER A 70 -5.40 -18.66 17.48
N ILE A 71 -4.24 -18.63 16.80
CA ILE A 71 -3.27 -19.73 16.79
C ILE A 71 -2.75 -20.02 18.20
N ASN A 72 -2.39 -18.98 18.97
CA ASN A 72 -1.90 -19.17 20.33
C ASN A 72 -2.98 -19.77 21.25
N THR A 73 -4.23 -19.36 21.09
CA THR A 73 -5.37 -19.93 21.84
C THR A 73 -5.53 -21.42 21.54
N ILE A 74 -5.48 -21.83 20.27
CA ILE A 74 -5.56 -23.23 19.85
C ILE A 74 -4.35 -24.04 20.34
N LYS A 75 -3.14 -23.47 20.24
CA LYS A 75 -1.92 -24.12 20.74
C LYS A 75 -1.99 -24.38 22.24
N ASN A 76 -2.55 -23.45 23.01
CA ASN A 76 -2.71 -23.58 24.45
C ASN A 76 -3.86 -24.50 24.85
N SER A 77 -4.92 -24.61 24.06
CA SER A 77 -5.99 -25.59 24.31
C SER A 77 -5.50 -27.02 24.07
N ASN A 78 -4.73 -27.26 23.00
CA ASN A 78 -4.19 -28.59 22.70
C ASN A 78 -3.13 -29.07 23.70
N LYS A 79 -2.56 -28.17 24.51
CA LYS A 79 -1.63 -28.52 25.59
C LYS A 79 -2.34 -29.05 26.85
N ARG A 80 -3.67 -28.92 26.94
CA ARG A 80 -4.45 -29.35 28.12
C ARG A 80 -4.89 -30.82 28.06
N ASP A 81 -4.84 -31.46 26.89
CA ASP A 81 -5.31 -32.84 26.73
C ASP A 81 -4.31 -33.91 27.20
N ASP A 82 -3.05 -33.53 27.48
CA ASP A 82 -2.01 -34.44 27.99
C ASP A 82 -1.75 -34.35 29.51
N ILE A 83 -2.48 -33.50 30.25
CA ILE A 83 -2.32 -33.42 31.72
C ILE A 83 -3.19 -34.49 32.37
N THR A 84 -2.58 -35.67 32.47
CA THR A 84 -2.95 -36.75 33.39
C THR A 84 -3.40 -36.19 34.74
N TYR A 85 -4.58 -36.66 35.18
CA TYR A 85 -5.14 -36.49 36.52
C TYR A 85 -4.04 -36.48 37.59
N ASN A 86 -3.88 -35.36 38.28
CA ASN A 86 -3.35 -35.36 39.63
C ASN A 86 -4.00 -34.26 40.46
N GLU A 87 -4.22 -34.63 41.71
CA GLU A 87 -5.19 -34.11 42.65
C GLU A 87 -4.94 -32.69 43.16
N GLU A 88 -6.04 -32.07 43.60
CA GLU A 88 -6.13 -31.05 44.65
C GLU A 88 -5.29 -29.77 44.51
N LYS A 89 -5.96 -28.66 44.18
CA LYS A 89 -6.24 -27.59 45.16
C LYS A 89 -7.22 -26.56 44.57
N LEU A 90 -8.49 -26.68 44.96
CA LEU A 90 -9.51 -25.66 44.70
C LEU A 90 -9.36 -24.54 45.74
N GLU A 91 -8.63 -23.48 45.43
CA GLU A 91 -8.81 -22.20 46.12
C GLU A 91 -9.73 -21.31 45.29
N ARG A 92 -11.00 -21.31 45.72
CA ARG A 92 -11.99 -20.30 45.39
C ARG A 92 -11.41 -18.92 45.69
N ASN A 93 -11.61 -17.96 44.80
CA ASN A 93 -12.20 -16.67 45.14
C ASN A 93 -12.71 -15.97 43.88
N THR A 94 -14.02 -16.04 43.71
CA THR A 94 -14.84 -15.06 43.00
C THR A 94 -14.64 -13.68 43.62
N PHE A 95 -14.09 -12.72 42.88
CA PHE A 95 -14.38 -11.30 43.07
C PHE A 95 -14.34 -10.62 41.69
N ILE A 96 -15.53 -10.38 41.14
CA ILE A 96 -15.77 -9.37 40.13
C ILE A 96 -16.10 -8.11 40.91
N GLU A 97 -15.27 -7.07 40.81
CA GLU A 97 -15.76 -5.69 40.83
C GLU A 97 -14.69 -4.74 40.27
N ASP A 98 -14.91 -4.37 39.00
CA ASP A 98 -14.96 -3.00 38.51
C ASP A 98 -14.07 -1.97 39.22
N TYR A 99 -12.96 -1.55 38.59
CA TYR A 99 -12.53 -0.14 38.65
C TYR A 99 -11.73 0.25 37.41
N LYS A 100 -12.37 1.14 36.67
CA LYS A 100 -11.84 2.05 35.67
C LYS A 100 -10.69 2.90 36.25
N ASP A 101 -9.70 3.14 35.40
CA ASP A 101 -8.84 4.33 35.38
C ASP A 101 -7.70 4.41 36.42
N LYS A 102 -6.47 4.16 35.93
CA LYS A 102 -5.28 4.97 36.24
C LYS A 102 -4.11 4.61 35.31
N LEU A 103 -3.87 5.52 34.39
CA LEU A 103 -2.57 5.74 33.76
C LEU A 103 -1.53 6.02 34.86
N GLU A 104 -0.42 5.29 34.88
CA GLU A 104 0.96 5.81 34.94
C GLU A 104 1.96 4.73 35.35
N GLY A 105 2.89 4.46 34.43
CA GLY A 105 4.30 4.19 34.69
C GLY A 105 4.68 3.05 35.64
N GLU A 106 4.98 1.88 35.09
CA GLU A 106 6.06 1.06 35.65
C GLU A 106 6.82 0.31 34.56
N LYS A 107 8.14 0.55 34.53
CA LYS A 107 9.09 -0.02 33.59
C LYS A 107 9.21 -1.52 33.84
N THR A 108 8.64 -2.35 32.97
CA THR A 108 8.91 -3.79 32.97
C THR A 108 10.29 -4.04 32.36
N ASN A 109 11.24 -4.43 33.20
CA ASN A 109 12.50 -5.04 32.75
C ASN A 109 12.17 -6.34 31.99
N LEU A 110 12.17 -6.27 30.66
CA LEU A 110 12.01 -7.41 29.79
C LEU A 110 13.35 -8.16 29.72
N SER A 111 13.55 -9.11 30.63
CA SER A 111 14.65 -10.07 30.55
C SER A 111 14.41 -10.97 29.35
N ASN A 112 14.96 -10.58 28.20
CA ASN A 112 15.00 -11.39 27.00
C ASN A 112 16.02 -12.52 27.19
N ASN A 113 15.54 -13.71 27.55
CA ASN A 113 16.22 -14.96 27.25
C ASN A 113 15.16 -15.98 26.85
N LEU A 114 14.82 -16.00 25.56
CA LEU A 114 14.18 -17.14 24.93
C LEU A 114 15.25 -17.83 24.07
N ASP A 115 15.94 -18.79 24.67
CA ASP A 115 16.67 -19.81 23.93
C ASP A 115 15.62 -20.74 23.30
N ILE A 116 15.31 -20.52 22.02
CA ILE A 116 14.48 -21.42 21.23
C ILE A 116 15.44 -22.33 20.45
N GLU A 117 15.72 -23.51 21.00
CA GLU A 117 16.30 -24.61 20.22
C GLU A 117 15.24 -25.13 19.24
N ILE A 118 15.41 -24.79 17.96
CA ILE A 118 14.60 -25.33 16.86
C ILE A 118 15.19 -26.70 16.50
N ASN A 119 14.48 -27.78 16.86
CA ASN A 119 14.78 -29.12 16.39
C ASN A 119 14.25 -29.26 14.95
N ASP A 120 15.12 -29.04 13.96
CA ASP A 120 14.87 -29.25 12.53
C ASP A 120 14.78 -30.74 12.19
N ASN A 121 13.71 -31.40 12.64
CA ASN A 121 13.31 -32.70 12.11
C ASN A 121 12.01 -32.53 11.32
N PHE A 122 12.10 -31.79 10.22
CA PHE A 122 11.08 -31.81 9.18
C PHE A 122 11.40 -32.97 8.25
N SER A 123 10.60 -34.04 8.34
CA SER A 123 10.65 -35.17 7.40
C SER A 123 10.42 -34.64 5.99
N GLU A 124 11.48 -34.69 5.16
CA GLU A 124 11.38 -34.57 3.71
C GLU A 124 10.43 -35.66 3.18
N LYS A 125 9.21 -35.25 2.86
CA LYS A 125 8.49 -35.81 1.72
C LYS A 125 8.37 -34.71 0.69
N SER A 126 9.45 -34.56 -0.07
CA SER A 126 9.42 -33.97 -1.41
C SER A 126 8.38 -34.73 -2.23
N LYS A 127 7.21 -34.11 -2.43
CA LYS A 127 6.50 -34.28 -3.68
C LYS A 127 7.00 -33.17 -4.59
N ASP A 128 8.04 -33.49 -5.34
CA ASP A 128 8.44 -32.74 -6.51
C ASP A 128 7.23 -32.62 -7.43
N ASN A 129 6.65 -31.44 -7.45
CA ASN A 129 5.99 -30.92 -8.64
C ASN A 129 6.85 -29.74 -9.06
N GLU A 130 7.80 -29.98 -9.96
CA GLU A 130 8.33 -28.94 -10.83
C GLU A 130 7.13 -28.25 -11.49
N VAL A 131 6.71 -27.12 -10.93
CA VAL A 131 5.77 -26.23 -11.61
C VAL A 131 6.58 -25.53 -12.68
N ASP A 132 6.54 -26.10 -13.88
CA ASP A 132 7.08 -25.54 -15.10
C ASP A 132 6.49 -24.13 -15.32
N GLU A 133 7.25 -23.09 -14.93
CA GLU A 133 6.91 -21.67 -15.10
C GLU A 133 6.61 -21.34 -16.57
N ASN A 134 7.19 -22.07 -17.53
CA ASN A 134 6.87 -21.91 -18.95
C ASN A 134 5.46 -22.37 -19.30
N SER A 135 4.84 -23.28 -18.55
CA SER A 135 3.52 -23.82 -18.92
C SER A 135 2.41 -22.78 -18.74
N LYS A 136 2.50 -21.89 -17.73
CA LYS A 136 1.52 -20.82 -17.52
C LYS A 136 1.67 -19.72 -18.58
N LEU A 137 2.91 -19.34 -18.90
CA LEU A 137 3.19 -18.34 -19.92
C LEU A 137 2.74 -18.79 -21.31
N ASN A 138 3.00 -20.05 -21.66
CA ASN A 138 2.56 -20.62 -22.94
C ASN A 138 1.04 -20.73 -23.04
N LYS A 139 0.35 -21.10 -21.95
CA LYS A 139 -1.12 -21.14 -21.92
C LYS A 139 -1.74 -19.75 -22.06
N VAL A 140 -1.19 -18.73 -21.38
CA VAL A 140 -1.67 -17.35 -21.54
C VAL A 140 -1.44 -16.86 -22.96
N LYS A 141 -0.31 -17.19 -23.58
CA LYS A 141 -0.03 -16.87 -24.99
C LYS A 141 -1.05 -17.51 -25.94
N GLU A 142 -1.35 -18.79 -25.77
CA GLU A 142 -2.31 -19.52 -26.59
C GLU A 142 -3.73 -18.94 -26.47
N LEU A 143 -4.16 -18.58 -25.26
CA LEU A 143 -5.48 -17.98 -25.04
C LEU A 143 -5.59 -16.55 -25.60
N LEU A 144 -4.50 -15.77 -25.53
CA LEU A 144 -4.41 -14.46 -26.18
C LEU A 144 -4.45 -14.59 -27.71
N ASP A 145 -3.75 -15.57 -28.28
CA ASP A 145 -3.75 -15.85 -29.73
C ASP A 145 -5.13 -16.34 -30.22
N ASN A 146 -5.88 -17.04 -29.36
CA ASN A 146 -7.27 -17.43 -29.59
C ASN A 146 -8.27 -16.26 -29.46
N GLY A 147 -7.80 -15.06 -29.10
CA GLY A 147 -8.60 -13.84 -29.06
C GLY A 147 -9.49 -13.68 -27.82
N LEU A 148 -9.24 -14.44 -26.76
CA LEU A 148 -9.96 -14.31 -25.50
C LEU A 148 -9.63 -12.98 -24.82
N ASN A 149 -10.60 -12.42 -24.10
CA ASN A 149 -10.42 -11.21 -23.31
C ASN A 149 -9.65 -11.52 -22.02
N ASP A 150 -8.95 -10.52 -21.47
CA ASP A 150 -8.15 -10.65 -20.25
C ASP A 150 -8.96 -11.23 -19.08
N ASP A 151 -10.26 -10.92 -18.99
CA ASP A 151 -11.15 -11.42 -17.93
C ASP A 151 -11.51 -12.91 -18.10
N GLU A 152 -11.65 -13.40 -19.35
CA GLU A 152 -11.91 -14.82 -19.65
C GLU A 152 -10.68 -15.68 -19.37
N ILE A 153 -9.49 -15.13 -19.64
CA ILE A 153 -8.20 -15.76 -19.33
C ILE A 153 -8.02 -15.89 -17.81
N CYS A 154 -8.47 -14.89 -17.04
CA CYS A 154 -8.44 -14.94 -15.58
C CYS A 154 -9.30 -16.08 -15.03
N GLU A 155 -10.48 -16.29 -15.61
CA GLU A 155 -11.41 -17.35 -15.21
C GLU A 155 -10.88 -18.75 -15.57
N GLU A 156 -10.42 -18.93 -16.81
CA GLU A 156 -9.93 -20.23 -17.33
C GLU A 156 -8.65 -20.70 -16.63
N LEU A 157 -7.71 -19.79 -16.37
CA LEU A 157 -6.44 -20.13 -15.73
C LEU A 157 -6.45 -19.97 -14.21
N SER A 158 -7.54 -19.40 -13.64
CA SER A 158 -7.62 -19.02 -12.22
C SER A 158 -6.43 -18.14 -11.80
N ILE A 159 -6.06 -17.20 -12.67
CA ILE A 159 -4.92 -16.28 -12.53
C ILE A 159 -5.48 -14.86 -12.36
N GLY A 160 -4.81 -14.03 -11.55
CA GLY A 160 -5.26 -12.65 -11.33
C GLY A 160 -5.06 -11.74 -12.55
N LYS A 161 -5.92 -10.74 -12.72
CA LYS A 161 -5.82 -9.76 -13.83
C LYS A 161 -4.46 -9.07 -13.92
N GLY A 162 -3.84 -8.79 -12.78
CA GLY A 162 -2.47 -8.25 -12.72
C GLY A 162 -1.42 -9.20 -13.29
N GLU A 163 -1.54 -10.51 -13.05
CA GLU A 163 -0.62 -11.53 -13.55
C GLU A 163 -0.79 -11.73 -15.07
N VAL A 164 -2.01 -11.73 -15.59
CA VAL A 164 -2.28 -11.79 -17.04
C VAL A 164 -1.64 -10.60 -17.78
N LEU A 165 -1.80 -9.39 -17.24
CA LEU A 165 -1.19 -8.19 -17.81
C LEU A 165 0.34 -8.22 -17.77
N LEU A 166 0.91 -8.75 -16.68
CA LEU A 166 2.36 -8.91 -16.56
C LEU A 166 2.89 -9.87 -17.62
N ILE A 167 2.27 -11.04 -17.79
CA ILE A 167 2.67 -12.04 -18.80
C ILE A 167 2.52 -11.46 -20.21
N ARG A 168 1.42 -10.75 -20.49
CA ARG A 168 1.20 -10.06 -21.77
C ARG A 168 2.27 -9.02 -22.08
N SER A 169 2.79 -8.32 -21.06
CA SER A 169 3.89 -7.37 -21.22
C SER A 169 5.22 -8.04 -21.59
N LEU A 170 5.45 -9.25 -21.09
CA LEU A 170 6.65 -10.05 -21.39
C LEU A 170 6.60 -10.66 -22.80
N LEU A 171 5.41 -10.96 -23.32
CA LEU A 171 5.22 -11.49 -24.68
C LEU A 171 5.37 -10.45 -25.80
N LYS A 172 5.22 -9.15 -25.48
CA LYS A 172 5.35 -8.05 -26.46
C LYS A 172 6.80 -7.66 -26.80
N ARG A 173 7.78 -8.35 -26.24
CA ARG A 173 9.21 -8.10 -26.45
C ARG A 173 9.78 -9.04 -27.50
#